data_AF-A0A920LHL2-F1
#
_entry.id   AF-A0A920LHL2-F1
#
_cell.length_a   1.000
_cell.length_b   1.000
_cell.length_c   1.000
_cell.angle_alpha   90.00
_cell.angle_beta   90.00
_cell.angle_gamma   90.00
#
_symmetry.space_group_name_H-M   'P 1'
#
loop_
_entity.id
_entity.type
_entity.pdbx_description
1 polymer ?
#
loop_
_entity_poly.entity_id
_entity_poly.type
_entity_poly.pdbx_seq_one_letter_code
_entity_poly.pdbx_strand_id
1 'polypeptide(L)'
;MPPIARLSASQTMYHFLSGYTAKVAGTEKGVDEPEATFSACFGAPFMPRHPSEYGNLLKELIHKYKVNCWLVNTGWSGGPVGEGNRMPIKDTRALLTAALNGTLGEAEMRIDNFFGFEVPLSVKNVNENILVPRNTWNNKERYDLQAKKLVEMFSENFAIYEAHVDSDVLDAAPKIS
;
A
#
# COMPACT_ATOMS: atom_id res chain seq x y z
N MET A 1 2.50 -4.23 5.30
CA MET A 1 2.97 -3.54 4.08
C MET A 1 4.35 -2.92 4.33
N PRO A 2 5.22 -2.80 3.30
CA PRO A 2 6.48 -2.08 3.38
C PRO A 2 6.27 -0.59 3.72
N PRO A 3 7.27 0.08 4.31
CA PRO A 3 7.16 1.48 4.72
C PRO A 3 7.02 2.42 3.50
N ILE A 4 7.63 2.06 2.39
CA ILE A 4 7.40 2.65 1.07
C ILE A 4 7.57 1.57 0.01
N ALA A 5 6.85 1.67 -1.11
CA ALA A 5 7.08 0.84 -2.28
C ALA A 5 6.74 1.59 -3.57
N ARG A 6 7.50 1.34 -4.64
CA ARG A 6 7.19 1.79 -5.99
C ARG A 6 6.17 0.84 -6.60
N LEU A 7 5.13 1.41 -7.19
CA LEU A 7 4.07 0.68 -7.86
C LEU A 7 4.18 0.86 -9.37
N SER A 8 3.93 -0.21 -10.12
CA SER A 8 3.58 -0.10 -11.53
C SER A 8 2.24 0.63 -11.72
N ALA A 9 1.92 1.03 -12.95
CA ALA A 9 0.63 1.67 -13.25
C ALA A 9 -0.55 0.76 -12.88
N SER A 10 -0.46 -0.54 -13.19
CA SER A 10 -1.52 -1.52 -12.92
C SER A 10 -1.66 -1.79 -11.41
N GLN A 11 -0.55 -1.92 -10.66
CA GLN A 11 -0.58 -1.97 -9.20
C GLN A 11 -1.17 -0.69 -8.58
N THR A 12 -0.82 0.47 -9.14
CA THR A 12 -1.37 1.75 -8.67
C THR A 12 -2.88 1.79 -8.81
N MET A 13 -3.40 1.36 -9.97
CA MET A 13 -4.84 1.28 -10.19
C MET A 13 -5.51 0.27 -9.25
N TYR A 14 -4.92 -0.92 -9.08
CA TYR A 14 -5.43 -1.94 -8.15
C TYR A 14 -5.55 -1.38 -6.72
N HIS A 15 -4.49 -0.76 -6.21
CA HIS A 15 -4.46 -0.21 -4.86
C HIS A 15 -5.30 1.07 -4.70
N PHE A 16 -5.45 1.86 -5.76
CA PHE A 16 -6.32 3.03 -5.76
C PHE A 16 -7.79 2.63 -5.67
N LEU A 17 -8.23 1.64 -6.46
CA LEU A 17 -9.60 1.12 -6.38
C LEU A 17 -9.86 0.36 -5.08
N SER A 18 -8.86 -0.37 -4.58
CA SER A 18 -8.95 -1.02 -3.28
C SER A 18 -9.09 0.01 -2.16
N GLY A 19 -8.25 1.05 -2.16
CA GLY A 19 -8.30 2.12 -1.17
C GLY A 19 -8.11 1.65 0.27
N TYR A 20 -7.24 0.65 0.47
CA TYR A 20 -6.96 0.08 1.79
C TYR A 20 -6.31 1.12 2.71
N THR A 21 -6.94 1.36 3.85
CA THR A 21 -6.46 2.27 4.88
C THR A 21 -6.99 1.83 6.26
N ALA A 22 -6.74 2.61 7.30
CA ALA A 22 -7.38 2.43 8.60
C ALA A 22 -8.37 3.58 8.84
N LYS A 23 -9.58 3.26 9.31
CA LYS A 23 -10.44 4.27 9.96
C LYS A 23 -9.79 4.66 11.27
N VAL A 24 -9.63 5.95 11.51
CA VAL A 24 -9.02 6.45 12.75
C VAL A 24 -10.12 7.02 13.63
N ALA A 25 -9.97 6.84 14.95
CA ALA A 25 -10.91 7.33 15.93
C ALA A 25 -11.24 8.83 15.72
N GLY A 26 -12.53 9.17 15.77
CA GLY A 26 -13.03 10.55 15.61
C GLY A 26 -13.34 11.01 14.18
N THR A 27 -13.09 10.18 13.15
CA THR A 27 -13.46 10.52 11.75
C THR A 27 -14.89 10.09 11.38
N GLU A 28 -15.42 9.07 12.05
CA GLU A 28 -16.81 8.60 11.92
C GLU A 28 -17.37 8.29 13.32
N LYS A 29 -18.69 8.50 13.52
CA LYS A 29 -19.34 8.27 14.82
C LYS A 29 -19.29 6.78 15.17
N GLY A 30 -18.62 6.43 16.28
CA GLY A 30 -18.55 5.06 16.80
C GLY A 30 -17.26 4.28 16.47
N VAL A 31 -16.24 4.95 15.93
CA VAL A 31 -14.90 4.35 15.74
C VAL A 31 -14.01 4.75 16.91
N ASP A 32 -13.70 3.80 17.79
CA ASP A 32 -12.86 4.03 18.98
C ASP A 32 -11.43 3.47 18.82
N GLU A 33 -11.24 2.43 17.98
CA GLU A 33 -9.94 1.84 17.66
C GLU A 33 -9.67 1.84 16.14
N PRO A 34 -8.40 1.89 15.70
CA PRO A 34 -8.08 1.84 14.28
C PRO A 34 -8.50 0.52 13.63
N GLU A 35 -9.47 0.58 12.72
CA GLU A 35 -9.98 -0.59 11.99
C GLU A 35 -9.54 -0.54 10.52
N ALA A 36 -9.05 -1.67 10.01
CA ALA A 36 -8.73 -1.82 8.60
C ALA A 36 -10.00 -1.65 7.75
N THR A 37 -9.93 -0.82 6.70
CA THR A 37 -11.06 -0.57 5.81
C THR A 37 -10.60 -0.42 4.38
N PHE A 38 -11.51 -0.66 3.44
CA PHE A 38 -11.33 -0.39 2.02
C PHE A 38 -12.27 0.74 1.63
N SER A 39 -11.69 1.87 1.24
CA SER A 39 -12.43 3.05 0.80
C SER A 39 -11.95 3.42 -0.59
N ALA A 40 -12.67 2.95 -1.61
CA ALA A 40 -12.34 3.15 -3.02
C ALA A 40 -11.86 4.58 -3.32
N CYS A 41 -10.79 4.70 -4.11
CA CYS A 41 -10.14 5.96 -4.45
C CYS A 41 -9.59 6.73 -3.23
N PHE A 42 -9.45 6.06 -2.08
CA PHE A 42 -9.17 6.64 -0.76
C PHE A 42 -10.22 7.67 -0.29
N GLY A 43 -11.44 7.62 -0.84
CA GLY A 43 -12.45 8.65 -0.63
C GLY A 43 -13.86 8.24 -1.06
N ALA A 44 -14.22 6.96 -0.93
CA ALA A 44 -15.48 6.40 -1.44
C ALA A 44 -16.74 7.23 -1.12
N PRO A 45 -16.93 7.78 0.10
CA PRO A 45 -18.12 8.59 0.41
C PRO A 45 -18.28 9.85 -0.45
N PHE A 46 -17.25 10.28 -1.17
CA PHE A 46 -17.23 11.52 -1.96
C PHE A 46 -17.21 11.26 -3.47
N MET A 47 -17.29 10.00 -3.92
CA MET A 47 -17.17 9.64 -5.34
C MET A 47 -18.57 9.58 -6.00
N PRO A 48 -18.94 10.52 -6.87
CA PRO A 48 -20.25 10.51 -7.53
C PRO A 48 -20.37 9.52 -8.70
N ARG A 49 -19.24 9.02 -9.24
CA ARG A 49 -19.20 8.05 -10.34
C ARG A 49 -18.67 6.70 -9.84
N HIS A 50 -18.73 5.68 -10.71
CA HIS A 50 -18.14 4.39 -10.39
C HIS A 50 -16.61 4.53 -10.19
N PRO A 51 -15.99 3.90 -9.16
CA PRO A 51 -14.55 4.00 -8.89
C PRO A 51 -13.65 3.72 -10.10
N SER A 52 -14.04 2.78 -10.97
CA SER A 52 -13.26 2.43 -12.17
C SER A 52 -13.07 3.59 -13.14
N GLU A 53 -14.00 4.55 -13.22
CA GLU A 53 -13.84 5.75 -14.06
C GLU A 53 -12.66 6.60 -13.57
N TYR A 54 -12.51 6.75 -12.24
CA TYR A 54 -11.39 7.48 -11.64
C TYR A 54 -10.08 6.70 -11.73
N GLY A 55 -10.12 5.38 -11.56
CA GLY A 55 -8.98 4.50 -11.73
C GLY A 55 -8.40 4.55 -13.15
N ASN A 56 -9.27 4.49 -14.17
CA ASN A 56 -8.87 4.60 -15.57
C ASN A 56 -8.25 5.96 -15.87
N LEU A 57 -8.86 7.05 -15.39
CA LEU A 57 -8.29 8.39 -15.54
C LEU A 57 -6.90 8.49 -14.90
N LEU A 58 -6.72 7.93 -13.69
CA LEU A 58 -5.42 7.89 -13.03
C LEU A 58 -4.38 7.11 -13.84
N LYS A 59 -4.73 5.92 -14.36
CA LYS A 59 -3.87 5.10 -15.23
C LYS A 59 -3.43 5.88 -16.48
N GLU A 60 -4.36 6.56 -17.14
CA GLU A 60 -4.06 7.40 -18.32
C GLU A 60 -3.08 8.54 -17.98
N LEU A 61 -3.30 9.24 -16.86
CA LEU A 61 -2.43 10.32 -16.42
C LEU A 61 -1.02 9.82 -16.06
N ILE A 62 -0.93 8.64 -15.44
CA ILE A 62 0.36 8.01 -15.12
C ILE A 62 1.16 7.73 -16.39
N HIS A 63 0.52 7.13 -17.40
CA HIS A 63 1.18 6.84 -18.67
C HIS A 63 1.56 8.12 -19.42
N LYS A 64 0.65 9.10 -19.48
CA LYS A 64 0.87 10.35 -20.21
C LYS A 64 2.04 11.16 -19.65
N TYR A 65 2.13 11.27 -18.31
CA TYR A 65 3.12 12.11 -17.65
C TYR A 65 4.32 11.34 -17.09
N LYS A 66 4.34 10.01 -17.25
CA LYS A 66 5.43 9.13 -16.78
C LYS A 66 5.76 9.34 -15.30
N VAL A 67 4.73 9.45 -14.47
CA VAL A 67 4.89 9.70 -13.03
C VAL A 67 5.25 8.41 -12.30
N ASN A 68 6.07 8.53 -11.25
CA ASN A 68 6.31 7.44 -10.31
C ASN A 68 5.22 7.43 -9.25
N CYS A 69 4.64 6.27 -9.00
CA CYS A 69 3.62 6.09 -7.96
C CYS A 69 4.21 5.33 -6.77
N TRP A 70 3.95 5.86 -5.57
CA TRP A 70 4.49 5.33 -4.32
C TRP A 70 3.36 4.98 -3.36
N LEU A 71 3.39 3.75 -2.84
CA LEU A 71 2.59 3.35 -1.68
C LEU A 71 3.41 3.62 -0.42
N VAL A 72 2.84 4.33 0.55
CA VAL A 72 3.52 4.68 1.81
C VAL A 72 2.71 4.15 2.98
N ASN A 73 3.30 3.28 3.79
CA ASN A 73 2.68 2.85 5.04
C ASN A 73 2.97 3.89 6.13
N THR A 74 1.93 4.62 6.53
CA THR A 74 1.95 5.56 7.67
C THR A 74 1.26 5.00 8.92
N GLY A 75 0.88 3.72 8.87
CA GLY A 75 0.25 2.96 9.93
C GLY A 75 1.27 2.30 10.85
N TRP A 76 1.17 0.99 11.03
CA TRP A 76 1.96 0.21 12.00
C TRP A 76 3.00 -0.68 11.34
N SER A 77 4.04 -1.00 12.12
CA SER A 77 5.09 -1.98 11.81
C SER A 77 5.47 -2.78 13.06
N GLY A 78 6.02 -3.98 12.87
CA GLY A 78 6.43 -4.88 13.94
C GLY A 78 5.31 -5.67 14.62
N GLY A 79 4.06 -5.45 14.21
CA GLY A 79 2.89 -6.16 14.71
C GLY A 79 1.59 -5.47 14.28
N PRO A 80 0.42 -6.06 14.59
CA PRO A 80 -0.87 -5.38 14.49
C PRO A 80 -0.99 -4.22 15.49
N VAL A 81 -2.07 -3.45 15.42
CA VAL A 81 -2.41 -2.44 16.44
C VAL A 81 -2.45 -3.13 17.83
N GLY A 82 -1.85 -2.48 18.83
CA GLY A 82 -1.72 -3.03 20.19
C GLY A 82 -0.44 -3.84 20.45
N GLU A 83 0.21 -4.37 19.41
CA GLU A 83 1.48 -5.12 19.53
C GLU A 83 2.64 -4.43 18.80
N GLY A 84 2.38 -3.90 17.61
CA GLY A 84 3.33 -3.16 16.80
C GLY A 84 3.43 -1.69 17.20
N ASN A 85 4.39 -1.00 16.60
CA ASN A 85 4.56 0.44 16.77
C ASN A 85 4.11 1.18 15.51
N ARG A 86 3.57 2.38 15.69
CA ARG A 86 3.30 3.26 14.56
C ARG A 86 4.62 3.59 13.86
N MET A 87 4.57 3.71 12.53
CA MET A 87 5.71 4.10 11.70
C MET A 87 6.33 5.40 12.22
N PRO A 88 7.64 5.43 12.54
CA PRO A 88 8.27 6.63 13.04
C PRO A 88 8.18 7.76 12.01
N ILE A 89 7.66 8.92 12.44
CA ILE A 89 7.46 10.07 11.53
C ILE A 89 8.77 10.54 10.89
N LYS A 90 9.91 10.38 11.58
CA LYS A 90 11.24 10.67 11.05
C LYS A 90 11.55 9.81 9.82
N ASP A 91 11.26 8.51 9.90
CA ASP A 91 11.51 7.57 8.81
C ASP A 91 10.56 7.84 7.64
N THR A 92 9.26 8.04 7.90
CA THR A 92 8.29 8.41 6.85
C THR A 92 8.73 9.68 6.11
N ARG A 93 9.18 10.73 6.82
CA ARG A 93 9.67 11.96 6.21
C ARG A 93 10.93 11.74 5.38
N ALA A 94 11.87 10.92 5.85
CA ALA A 94 13.07 10.58 5.09
C ALA A 94 12.74 9.83 3.78
N LEU A 95 11.82 8.86 3.84
CA LEU A 95 11.34 8.12 2.66
C LEU A 95 10.63 9.05 1.65
N LEU A 96 9.75 9.92 2.13
CA LEU A 96 9.09 10.92 1.29
C LEU A 96 10.09 11.90 0.66
N THR A 97 11.09 12.33 1.43
CA THR A 97 12.15 13.22 0.91
C THR A 97 12.92 12.54 -0.22
N ALA A 98 13.28 11.26 -0.05
CA ALA A 98 13.95 10.47 -1.08
C ALA A 98 13.09 10.26 -2.33
N ALA A 99 11.76 10.09 -2.17
CA ALA A 99 10.84 9.99 -3.29
C ALA A 99 10.71 11.32 -4.05
N LEU A 100 10.56 12.43 -3.33
CA LEU A 100 10.35 13.76 -3.91
C LEU A 100 11.61 14.35 -4.56
N ASN A 101 12.79 14.06 -4.03
CA ASN A 101 14.06 14.52 -4.60
C ASN A 101 14.61 13.59 -5.71
N GLY A 102 13.89 12.52 -6.06
CA GLY A 102 14.23 11.58 -7.14
C GLY A 102 15.19 10.45 -6.77
N THR A 103 15.93 10.56 -5.65
CA THR A 103 16.96 9.57 -5.26
C THR A 103 16.40 8.16 -5.07
N LEU A 104 15.15 8.04 -4.62
CA LEU A 104 14.49 6.75 -4.46
C LEU A 104 14.15 6.09 -5.80
N GLY A 105 13.96 6.86 -6.86
CA GLY A 105 13.70 6.35 -8.20
C GLY A 105 14.89 5.57 -8.79
N GLU A 106 16.10 5.87 -8.32
CA GLU A 106 17.37 5.26 -8.76
C GLU A 106 17.86 4.16 -7.80
N ALA A 107 17.16 3.94 -6.69
CA ALA A 107 17.56 2.96 -5.69
C ALA A 107 17.39 1.52 -6.20
N GLU A 108 18.25 0.61 -5.72
CA GLU A 108 18.08 -0.81 -5.94
C GLU A 108 16.83 -1.31 -5.19
N MET A 109 16.00 -2.07 -5.90
CA MET A 109 14.71 -2.53 -5.41
C MET A 109 14.68 -4.06 -5.31
N ARG A 110 14.02 -4.56 -4.28
CA ARG A 110 13.58 -5.97 -4.20
C ARG A 110 12.09 -6.07 -4.50
N ILE A 111 11.66 -7.23 -4.96
CA ILE A 111 10.24 -7.54 -5.08
C ILE A 111 9.72 -8.07 -3.74
N ASP A 112 8.58 -7.54 -3.28
CA ASP A 112 7.84 -8.05 -2.13
C ASP A 112 7.11 -9.36 -2.48
N ASN A 113 7.23 -10.39 -1.62
CA ASN A 113 6.73 -11.74 -1.92
C ASN A 113 5.20 -11.89 -1.84
N PHE A 114 4.48 -10.96 -1.21
CA PHE A 114 3.03 -11.04 -1.04
C PHE A 114 2.30 -10.13 -2.01
N PHE A 115 2.85 -8.94 -2.25
CA PHE A 115 2.21 -7.90 -3.04
C PHE A 115 2.89 -7.64 -4.39
N GLY A 116 4.09 -8.18 -4.61
CA GLY A 116 4.84 -7.96 -5.85
C GLY A 116 5.36 -6.53 -6.02
N PHE A 117 5.35 -5.72 -4.95
CA PHE A 117 5.82 -4.34 -5.03
C PHE A 117 7.34 -4.25 -5.12
N GLU A 118 7.84 -3.18 -5.74
CA GLU A 118 9.25 -2.82 -5.67
C GLU A 118 9.53 -2.04 -4.37
N VAL A 119 10.36 -2.60 -3.49
CA VAL A 119 10.72 -2.00 -2.21
C VAL A 119 12.21 -1.69 -2.20
N PRO A 120 12.65 -0.47 -1.82
CA PRO A 120 14.06 -0.13 -1.79
C PRO A 120 14.82 -1.03 -0.81
N LEU A 121 16.03 -1.44 -1.20
CA LEU A 121 16.93 -2.19 -0.31
C LEU A 121 17.52 -1.31 0.78
N SER A 122 17.81 -0.04 0.48
CA SER A 122 18.32 0.94 1.43
C SER A 122 17.84 2.34 1.09
N VAL A 123 17.71 3.18 2.12
CA VAL A 123 17.42 4.61 1.98
C VAL A 123 18.23 5.37 3.02
N LYS A 124 18.92 6.44 2.59
CA LYS A 124 19.75 7.25 3.49
C LYS A 124 18.94 7.74 4.70
N ASN A 125 19.52 7.60 5.89
CA ASN A 125 18.92 7.96 7.18
C ASN A 125 17.68 7.15 7.59
N VAL A 126 17.42 6.00 6.96
CA VAL A 126 16.36 5.07 7.35
C VAL A 126 16.99 3.75 7.77
N ASN A 127 16.49 3.14 8.85
CA ASN A 127 16.95 1.82 9.27
C ASN A 127 16.52 0.74 8.25
N GLU A 128 17.45 0.06 7.60
CA GLU A 128 17.14 -0.93 6.57
C GLU A 128 16.22 -2.07 7.07
N ASN A 129 16.25 -2.38 8.37
CA ASN A 129 15.38 -3.39 8.96
C ASN A 129 13.89 -3.06 8.79
N ILE A 130 13.50 -1.78 8.75
CA ILE A 130 12.09 -1.42 8.56
C ILE A 130 11.63 -1.58 7.10
N LEU A 131 12.57 -1.59 6.14
CA LEU A 131 12.28 -1.76 4.72
C LEU A 131 11.83 -3.18 4.40
N VAL A 132 12.12 -4.15 5.27
CA VAL A 132 11.61 -5.53 5.22
C VAL A 132 10.65 -5.72 6.40
N PRO A 133 9.32 -5.55 6.23
CA PRO A 133 8.38 -5.63 7.35
C PRO A 133 8.46 -6.91 8.16
N ARG A 134 8.78 -8.04 7.51
CA ARG A 134 9.04 -9.31 8.20
C ARG A 134 10.10 -9.17 9.28
N ASN A 135 11.14 -8.35 9.07
CA ASN A 135 12.25 -8.16 10.00
C ASN A 135 11.84 -7.44 11.29
N THR A 136 10.78 -6.62 11.26
CA THR A 136 10.33 -5.87 12.44
C THR A 136 9.43 -6.67 13.38
N TRP A 137 8.88 -7.79 12.92
CA TRP A 137 8.03 -8.66 13.75
C TRP A 137 8.86 -9.59 14.64
N ASN A 138 8.49 -9.72 15.91
CA ASN A 138 9.18 -10.66 16.82
C ASN A 138 8.97 -12.13 16.40
N ASN A 139 7.77 -12.48 15.95
CA ASN A 139 7.45 -13.78 15.39
C ASN A 139 7.20 -13.65 13.88
N LYS A 140 8.05 -14.29 13.08
CA LYS A 140 8.01 -14.20 11.62
C LYS A 140 6.86 -14.98 11.00
N GLU A 141 6.45 -16.08 11.61
CA GLU A 141 5.29 -16.86 11.18
C GLU A 141 4.00 -16.07 11.39
N ARG A 142 3.89 -15.32 12.50
CA ARG A 142 2.76 -14.40 12.71
C ARG A 142 2.71 -13.29 11.66
N TYR A 143 3.86 -12.80 11.20
CA TYR A 143 3.91 -11.89 10.06
C TYR A 143 3.39 -12.55 8.79
N ASP A 144 3.87 -13.76 8.48
CA ASP A 144 3.49 -14.48 7.26
C ASP A 144 1.96 -14.77 7.25
N LEU A 145 1.39 -15.19 8.39
CA LEU A 145 -0.06 -15.37 8.55
C LEU A 145 -0.84 -14.06 8.37
N GLN A 146 -0.37 -12.96 8.97
CA GLN A 146 -1.03 -11.66 8.83
C GLN A 146 -0.93 -11.12 7.40
N ALA A 147 0.19 -11.35 6.71
CA ALA A 147 0.38 -10.95 5.32
C ALA A 147 -0.57 -11.72 4.39
N LYS A 148 -0.71 -13.04 4.57
CA LYS A 148 -1.67 -13.87 3.84
C LYS A 148 -3.11 -13.42 4.05
N LYS A 149 -3.50 -13.19 5.31
CA LYS A 149 -4.83 -12.65 5.64
C LYS A 149 -5.09 -11.32 4.94
N LEU A 150 -4.10 -10.43 4.89
CA LEU A 150 -4.25 -9.15 4.21
C LEU A 150 -4.40 -9.33 2.69
N VAL A 151 -3.63 -10.22 2.07
CA VAL A 151 -3.77 -10.57 0.63
C VAL A 151 -5.18 -11.09 0.31
N GLU A 152 -5.73 -11.96 1.16
CA GLU A 152 -7.11 -12.47 1.03
C GLU A 152 -8.12 -11.33 1.11
N MET A 153 -8.01 -10.45 2.11
CA MET A 153 -8.88 -9.27 2.25
C MET A 153 -8.84 -8.37 1.00
N PHE A 154 -7.65 -8.17 0.40
CA PHE A 154 -7.54 -7.41 -0.85
C PHE A 154 -8.27 -8.10 -2.00
N SER A 155 -8.16 -9.42 -2.11
CA SER A 155 -8.79 -10.20 -3.18
C SER A 155 -10.31 -10.18 -3.05
N GLU A 156 -10.83 -10.42 -1.84
CA GLU A 156 -12.26 -10.36 -1.53
C GLU A 156 -12.86 -8.97 -1.83
N ASN A 157 -12.16 -7.90 -1.41
CA ASN A 157 -12.60 -6.54 -1.68
C ASN A 157 -12.57 -6.21 -3.19
N PHE A 158 -11.61 -6.75 -3.94
CA PHE A 158 -11.43 -6.40 -5.34
C PHE A 158 -12.41 -7.10 -6.29
N ALA A 159 -13.07 -8.19 -5.85
CA ALA A 159 -14.02 -8.96 -6.65
C ALA A 159 -15.10 -8.10 -7.33
N ILE A 160 -15.56 -7.02 -6.69
CA ILE A 160 -16.58 -6.11 -7.24
C ILE A 160 -16.07 -5.25 -8.41
N TYR A 161 -14.76 -5.16 -8.61
CA TYR A 161 -14.14 -4.36 -9.68
C TYR A 161 -13.66 -5.21 -10.86
N GLU A 162 -13.64 -6.55 -10.74
CA GLU A 162 -13.02 -7.43 -11.74
C GLU A 162 -13.60 -7.25 -13.14
N ALA A 163 -14.92 -7.08 -13.25
CA ALA A 163 -15.61 -6.85 -14.52
C ALA A 163 -15.39 -5.44 -15.11
N HIS A 164 -14.70 -4.56 -14.38
CA HIS A 164 -14.55 -3.14 -14.70
C HIS A 164 -13.10 -2.70 -14.93
N VAL A 165 -12.16 -3.64 -14.92
CA VAL A 165 -10.73 -3.37 -15.09
C VAL A 165 -10.11 -4.27 -16.16
N ASP A 166 -9.01 -3.81 -16.74
CA ASP A 166 -8.22 -4.57 -17.69
C ASP A 166 -7.48 -5.74 -17.02
N SER A 167 -7.10 -6.75 -17.81
CA SER A 167 -6.40 -7.94 -17.31
C SER A 167 -5.06 -7.63 -16.63
N ASP A 168 -4.36 -6.59 -17.05
CA ASP A 168 -3.09 -6.18 -16.42
C ASP A 168 -3.28 -5.70 -14.97
N VAL A 169 -4.45 -5.14 -14.65
CA VAL A 169 -4.82 -4.74 -13.28
C VAL A 169 -5.16 -5.97 -12.45
N LEU A 170 -5.84 -6.97 -13.03
CA LEU A 170 -6.11 -8.25 -12.37
C LEU A 170 -4.81 -9.01 -12.08
N ASP A 171 -3.88 -9.02 -13.03
CA ASP A 171 -2.58 -9.68 -12.88
C ASP A 171 -1.70 -9.03 -11.80
N ALA A 172 -1.96 -7.75 -11.49
CA ALA A 172 -1.31 -6.98 -10.44
C ALA A 172 -1.88 -7.24 -9.03
N ALA A 173 -2.91 -8.08 -8.90
CA ALA A 173 -3.45 -8.47 -7.61
C ALA A 173 -2.36 -9.14 -6.74
N PRO A 174 -2.36 -8.89 -5.41
CA PRO A 174 -1.47 -9.60 -4.48
C PRO A 174 -1.70 -11.12 -4.56
N LYS A 175 -0.64 -11.91 -4.42
CA LYS A 175 -0.70 -13.38 -4.57
C LYS A 175 -0.17 -14.05 -3.31
N ILE A 176 -0.87 -15.09 -2.86
CA ILE A 176 -0.37 -15.97 -1.81
C ILE A 176 0.75 -16.81 -2.44
N SER A 177 1.97 -16.61 -1.95
CA SER A 177 3.11 -17.50 -2.25
C SER A 177 3.10 -18.77 -1.39
#